data_AF-A0AAJ4XVL8-F1
#
_entry.id   AF-A0AAJ4XVL8-F1
#
_cell.length_a   1.000
_cell.length_b   1.000
_cell.length_c   1.000
_cell.angle_alpha   90.00
_cell.angle_beta   90.00
_cell.angle_gamma   90.00
#
_symmetry.space_group_name_H-M   'P 1'
#
loop_
_entity.id
_entity.type
_entity.pdbx_description
1 polymer ?
#
loop_
_entity_poly.entity_id
_entity_poly.type
_entity_poly.pdbx_seq_one_letter_code
_entity_poly.pdbx_strand_id
1 'polypeptide(L)' 'MLAASAARITAVDTHDIRFPTSRELDGSDAMNPDPDHSAAYVIPRTSAGGHEGHATMHQEESQA' A
#
# COMPACT_ATOMS: atom_id res chain seq x y z
N MET A 1 -9.17 -1.41 37.59
CA MET A 1 -8.40 -1.44 36.33
C MET A 1 -9.21 -0.65 35.31
N LEU A 2 -8.76 0.55 34.91
CA LEU A 2 -9.43 1.27 33.83
C LEU A 2 -9.12 0.55 32.51
N ALA A 3 -10.14 0.23 31.73
CA ALA A 3 -9.94 -0.21 30.36
C ALA A 3 -9.24 0.91 29.60
N ALA A 4 -8.17 0.60 28.87
CA ALA A 4 -7.65 1.54 27.90
C ALA A 4 -8.77 1.84 26.90
N SER A 5 -9.14 3.11 26.74
CA SER A 5 -10.05 3.50 25.67
C SER A 5 -9.40 3.08 24.35
N ALA A 6 -10.14 2.34 23.52
CA ALA A 6 -9.65 1.97 22.19
C ALA A 6 -9.25 3.23 21.43
N ALA A 7 -8.08 3.21 20.80
CA ALA A 7 -7.62 4.30 19.96
C ALA A 7 -8.57 4.45 18.77
N ARG A 8 -8.99 5.67 18.45
CA ARG A 8 -9.86 5.94 17.29
C ARG A 8 -8.99 6.24 16.08
N ILE A 9 -9.31 5.65 14.94
CA ILE A 9 -8.72 6.06 13.65
C ILE A 9 -9.24 7.46 13.33
N THR A 10 -8.34 8.40 13.11
CA THR A 10 -8.66 9.83 12.90
C THR A 10 -8.42 10.28 11.47
N ALA A 11 -7.51 9.63 10.75
CA ALA A 11 -7.20 9.91 9.36
C ALA A 11 -6.63 8.66 8.68
N VAL A 12 -6.61 8.70 7.35
CA VAL A 12 -5.98 7.69 6.50
C VAL A 12 -5.18 8.41 5.43
N ASP A 13 -3.86 8.29 5.48
CA ASP A 13 -3.00 8.72 4.38
C ASP A 13 -2.94 7.59 3.35
N THR A 14 -3.00 7.94 2.06
CA THR A 14 -2.93 6.96 0.96
C THR A 14 -1.88 7.40 -0.06
N HIS A 15 -1.14 6.43 -0.58
CA HIS A 15 -0.12 6.65 -1.60
C HIS A 15 -0.27 5.62 -2.72
N ASP A 16 -0.28 6.09 -3.95
CA ASP A 16 -0.09 5.28 -5.16
C ASP A 16 1.43 5.22 -5.43
N ILE A 17 2.03 4.06 -5.20
CA ILE A 17 3.47 3.83 -5.39
C ILE A 17 3.65 2.93 -6.61
N ARG A 18 4.42 3.39 -7.59
CA ARG A 18 4.67 2.67 -8.85
C ARG A 18 6.16 2.39 -9.04
N PHE A 19 6.47 1.16 -9.43
CA PHE A 19 7.82 0.72 -9.76
C PHE A 19 7.88 0.39 -11.25
N PRO A 20 8.83 0.97 -12.02
CA PRO A 20 8.92 0.76 -13.47
C PRO A 20 9.61 -0.58 -13.80
N THR A 21 9.06 -1.68 -13.30
CA THR A 21 9.62 -3.04 -13.42
C THR A 21 9.58 -3.58 -14.84
N SER A 22 8.69 -3.05 -15.68
CA SER A 22 8.61 -3.36 -17.11
C SER A 22 9.92 -3.08 -17.87
N ARG A 23 10.77 -2.16 -17.39
CA ARG A 23 12.06 -1.83 -18.02
C ARG A 23 13.03 -3.00 -18.06
N GLU A 24 12.95 -3.88 -17.08
CA GLU A 24 13.79 -5.07 -16.96
C GLU A 24 12.98 -6.37 -17.14
N LEU A 25 11.67 -6.24 -17.43
CA LEU A 25 10.68 -7.32 -17.57
C LEU A 25 10.55 -8.19 -16.30
N ASP A 26 10.78 -7.59 -15.14
CA ASP A 26 10.59 -8.28 -13.86
C ASP A 26 9.09 -8.54 -13.62
N GLY A 27 8.74 -9.80 -13.32
CA GLY A 27 7.37 -10.22 -13.08
C GLY A 27 6.57 -10.57 -14.34
N SER A 28 7.18 -10.52 -15.53
CA SER A 28 6.51 -10.91 -16.77
C SER A 28 6.01 -12.35 -16.74
N ASP A 29 4.81 -12.58 -17.26
CA ASP A 29 4.27 -13.91 -17.54
C ASP A 29 3.55 -13.97 -18.90
N ALA A 30 2.88 -15.09 -19.19
CA ALA A 30 2.20 -15.29 -20.46
C ALA A 30 1.02 -14.33 -20.69
N MET A 31 0.39 -13.84 -19.62
CA MET A 31 -0.77 -12.97 -19.64
C MET A 31 -0.41 -11.49 -19.42
N ASN A 32 0.71 -11.23 -18.75
CA ASN A 32 1.20 -9.90 -18.46
C ASN A 32 2.69 -9.80 -18.86
N PRO A 33 3.00 -9.46 -20.12
CA PRO A 33 4.37 -9.56 -20.65
C PRO A 33 5.34 -8.50 -20.12
N ASP A 34 4.83 -7.33 -19.73
CA ASP A 34 5.61 -6.16 -19.33
C ASP A 34 4.96 -5.39 -18.16
N PRO A 35 4.74 -6.04 -16.99
CA PRO A 35 4.09 -5.41 -15.86
C PRO A 35 4.90 -4.27 -15.25
N ASP A 36 4.20 -3.22 -14.85
CA ASP A 36 4.66 -2.37 -13.76
C ASP A 36 3.99 -2.81 -12.45
N HIS A 37 4.82 -3.22 -11.49
CA HIS A 37 4.35 -3.48 -10.15
C HIS A 37 4.03 -2.17 -9.43
N SER A 38 2.91 -2.15 -8.74
CA SER A 38 2.50 -1.00 -7.92
C SER A 38 1.98 -1.44 -6.57
N ALA A 39 1.84 -0.48 -5.66
CA ALA A 39 1.24 -0.70 -4.36
C ALA A 39 0.34 0.47 -3.98
N ALA A 40 -0.89 0.14 -3.58
CA ALA A 40 -1.68 1.05 -2.77
C ALA A 40 -1.18 0.95 -1.32
N TYR A 41 -0.58 2.03 -0.83
CA TYR A 41 -0.03 2.11 0.52
C TYR A 41 -0.90 2.98 1.41
N VAL A 42 -1.25 2.46 2.59
CA VAL A 42 -2.22 3.06 3.50
C VAL A 42 -1.61 3.21 4.89
N ILE A 43 -1.78 4.40 5.48
CA ILE A 43 -1.36 4.71 6.85
C ILE A 43 -2.58 5.20 7.65
N PRO A 44 -3.27 4.33 8.41
CA PRO A 44 -4.27 4.80 9.37
C PRO A 44 -3.59 5.50 10.55
N ARG A 45 -3.93 6.77 10.78
CA ARG A 45 -3.50 7.55 11.94
C ARG A 45 -4.49 7.36 13.08
N THR A 46 -4.00 7.32 14.31
CA THR A 46 -4.85 7.17 15.49
C THR A 46 -4.85 8.41 16.38
N SER A 47 -5.91 8.56 17.17
CA SER A 47 -6.02 9.58 18.21
C SER A 47 -5.06 9.33 19.39
N ALA A 48 -4.51 8.12 19.50
CA ALA A 48 -3.51 7.79 20.50
C ALA A 48 -2.14 8.25 19.98
N GLY A 49 -1.76 9.47 20.37
CA GLY A 49 -0.58 10.17 19.86
C GLY A 49 0.64 9.26 19.70
N GLY A 50 1.20 9.26 18.49
CA GLY A 50 2.37 8.47 18.12
C GLY A 50 2.09 7.08 17.53
N HIS A 51 0.85 6.59 17.56
CA HIS A 51 0.51 5.29 16.94
C HIS A 51 -0.13 5.47 15.56
N GLU A 52 0.40 4.72 14.60
CA GLU A 52 -0.13 4.57 13.26
C GLU A 52 0.05 3.12 12.76
N GLY A 53 -0.74 2.74 11.77
CA GLY A 53 -0.58 1.48 11.06
C GLY A 53 0.06 1.68 9.69
N HIS A 54 0.54 0.59 9.10
CA HIS A 54 1.07 0.58 7.74
C HIS A 54 0.59 -0.68 7.02
N ALA A 55 0.03 -0.52 5.83
CA ALA A 55 -0.42 -1.63 5.00
C ALA A 55 -0.18 -1.34 3.52
N THR A 56 0.25 -2.37 2.78
CA THR A 56 0.42 -2.33 1.33
C THR A 56 -0.48 -3.37 0.68
N MET A 57 -1.16 -2.99 -0.40
CA MET A 57 -1.78 -3.93 -1.32
C MET A 57 -0.99 -3.92 -2.63
N HIS A 58 -0.41 -5.07 -2.97
CA HIS A 58 0.31 -5.26 -4.23
C HIS A 58 -0.68 -5.31 -5.41
N GLN A 59 -0.27 -4.69 -6.51
CA GLN A 59 -1.01 -4.63 -7.77
C GLN A 59 -0.05 -4.85 -8.93
N GLU A 60 -0.55 -5.47 -9.99
CA GLU A 60 0.15 -5.64 -11.26
C GLU A 60 -0.66 -4.92 -12.32
N GLU A 61 -0.06 -3.90 -12.94
CA GLU A 61 -0.66 -3.18 -14.05
C GLU A 61 0.04 -3.59 -15.34
N SER A 62 -0.75 -4.08 -16.30
CA SER A 62 -0.27 -4.30 -17.67
C SER A 62 -0.17 -2.95 -18.38
N GLN A 63 0.94 -2.73 -19.10
CA GLN A 63 1.06 -1.58 -19.98
C GLN A 63 0.23 -1.86 -21.25
N ALA A 64 -0.71 -0.97 -21.56
CA ALA A 64 -1.55 -1.08 -22.76
C ALA A 64 -0.80 -0.76 -24.05
#